data_AF-A0A1Z4KRY3-F1
#
_entry.id   AF-A0A1Z4KRY3-F1
#
_cell.length_a   1.000
_cell.length_b   1.000
_cell.length_c   1.000
_cell.angle_alpha   90.00
_cell.angle_beta   90.00
_cell.angle_gamma   90.00
#
_symmetry.space_group_name_H-M   'P 1'
#
loop_
_entity.id
_entity.type
_entity.pdbx_description
1 polymer ?
#
loop_
_entity_poly.entity_id
_entity_poly.type
_entity_poly.pdbx_seq_one_letter_code
_entity_poly.pdbx_strand_id
1 'polypeptide(L)'
;MTIKTLDISPVGRVEGDLDVRVEIEDGRVVNAWTHAELFRGFEIILRGKDPQAGLIVTPRICGICGASHLTSASWALDTAWNTTVPRNAILARNLGQIVETIQSIPRYFYGLFAIDLTNKKYRSSRFYDEAVRRFSAYTGKSYELGVTISSKPVEIYALFGGQWPHSSYMEIN
;
A
#
# COMPACT_ATOMS: atom_id res chain seq x y z
N MET A 1 35.16 -19.45 1.82
CA MET A 1 33.78 -19.85 1.50
C MET A 1 33.35 -19.10 0.25
N THR A 2 32.46 -19.66 -0.57
CA THR A 2 32.06 -19.05 -1.85
C THR A 2 30.81 -18.21 -1.65
N ILE A 3 30.90 -16.90 -1.88
CA ILE A 3 29.75 -16.00 -1.86
C ILE A 3 28.90 -16.26 -3.12
N LYS A 4 27.59 -16.43 -2.94
CA LYS A 4 26.63 -16.52 -4.03
C LYS A 4 25.76 -15.28 -4.08
N THR A 5 25.68 -14.65 -5.25
CA THR A 5 24.76 -13.53 -5.50
C THR A 5 23.41 -14.05 -6.00
N LEU A 6 22.33 -13.46 -5.49
CA LEU A 6 20.95 -13.67 -5.95
C LEU A 6 20.32 -12.32 -6.23
N ASP A 7 19.89 -12.10 -7.47
CA ASP A 7 19.11 -10.94 -7.88
C ASP A 7 17.62 -11.33 -7.98
N ILE A 8 16.76 -10.57 -7.32
CA ILE A 8 15.30 -10.70 -7.30
C ILE A 8 14.75 -9.46 -7.98
N SER A 9 14.47 -9.57 -9.29
CA SER A 9 14.04 -8.47 -10.15
C SER A 9 13.00 -8.96 -11.17
N PRO A 10 11.77 -8.40 -11.19
CA PRO A 10 11.18 -7.55 -10.15
C PRO A 10 10.78 -8.36 -8.91
N VAL A 11 10.73 -7.72 -7.74
CA VAL A 11 10.03 -8.27 -6.58
C VAL A 11 8.52 -8.26 -6.87
N GLY A 12 7.91 -9.43 -6.96
CA GLY A 12 6.47 -9.56 -7.20
C GLY A 12 5.62 -9.32 -5.94
N ARG A 13 4.32 -9.04 -6.14
CA ARG A 13 3.31 -8.84 -5.07
C ARG A 13 3.66 -7.71 -4.09
N VAL A 14 4.25 -6.63 -4.60
CA VAL A 14 4.44 -5.36 -3.90
C VAL A 14 3.92 -4.23 -4.79
N GLU A 15 3.82 -3.02 -4.23
CA GLU A 15 3.55 -1.81 -5.01
C GLU A 15 4.87 -1.16 -5.45
N GLY A 16 4.93 -0.70 -6.69
CA GLY A 16 6.11 -0.08 -7.30
C GLY A 16 7.14 -1.07 -7.84
N ASP A 17 8.18 -0.50 -8.43
CA ASP A 17 9.29 -1.23 -9.05
C ASP A 17 10.44 -1.38 -8.05
N LEU A 18 10.49 -2.55 -7.39
CA LEU A 18 11.49 -2.89 -6.39
C LEU A 18 12.31 -4.09 -6.85
N ASP A 19 13.62 -3.92 -6.82
CA ASP A 19 14.61 -4.97 -7.03
C ASP A 19 15.41 -5.21 -5.75
N VAL A 20 15.75 -6.47 -5.49
CA VAL A 20 16.55 -6.86 -4.32
C VAL A 20 17.69 -7.75 -4.74
N ARG A 21 18.92 -7.31 -4.48
CA ARG A 21 20.13 -8.15 -4.57
C ARG A 21 20.53 -8.60 -3.18
N VAL A 22 20.87 -9.88 -3.03
CA VAL A 22 21.48 -10.41 -1.82
C VAL A 22 22.74 -11.20 -2.12
N GLU A 23 23.71 -11.14 -1.22
CA GLU A 23 24.84 -12.05 -1.17
C GLU A 23 24.64 -13.06 -0.06
N ILE A 24 24.92 -14.33 -0.36
CA ILE A 24 24.68 -15.45 0.53
C ILE A 24 26.01 -16.19 0.76
N GLU A 25 26.38 -16.33 2.02
CA GLU A 25 27.51 -17.15 2.49
C GLU A 25 26.98 -18.15 3.52
N ASP A 26 27.32 -19.44 3.36
CA ASP A 26 26.89 -20.54 4.24
C ASP A 26 25.38 -20.54 4.55
N GLY A 27 24.58 -20.27 3.52
CA GLY A 27 23.12 -20.25 3.60
C GLY A 27 22.52 -19.05 4.34
N ARG A 28 23.33 -18.05 4.71
CA ARG A 28 22.90 -16.81 5.35
C ARG A 28 23.12 -15.63 4.42
N VAL A 29 22.17 -14.70 4.42
CA VAL A 29 22.35 -13.41 3.74
C VAL A 29 23.41 -12.62 4.52
N VAL A 30 24.49 -12.23 3.84
CA VAL A 30 25.58 -11.42 4.42
C VAL A 30 25.55 -9.97 3.94
N ASN A 31 25.02 -9.71 2.75
CA ASN A 31 24.74 -8.36 2.25
C ASN A 31 23.39 -8.32 1.52
N ALA A 32 22.76 -7.15 1.51
CA ALA A 32 21.52 -6.90 0.79
C ALA A 32 21.48 -5.47 0.25
N TRP A 33 20.94 -5.31 -0.95
CA TRP A 33 20.71 -4.02 -1.62
C TRP A 33 19.28 -3.98 -2.15
N THR A 34 18.58 -2.89 -1.90
CA THR A 34 17.25 -2.61 -2.43
C THR A 34 17.35 -1.49 -3.46
N HIS A 35 16.86 -1.72 -4.67
CA HIS A 35 16.82 -0.72 -5.73
C HIS A 35 15.36 -0.38 -6.04
N ALA A 36 14.96 0.86 -5.79
CA ALA A 36 13.68 1.39 -6.25
C ALA A 36 13.93 2.08 -7.60
N GLU A 37 13.53 1.44 -8.70
CA GLU A 37 13.97 1.84 -10.03
C GLU A 37 13.12 2.94 -10.68
N LEU A 38 11.91 3.17 -10.17
CA LEU A 38 10.99 4.17 -10.68
C LEU A 38 11.13 5.52 -9.96
N PHE A 39 11.45 6.56 -10.74
CA PHE A 39 11.38 7.95 -10.30
C PHE A 39 10.28 8.71 -11.06
N ARG A 40 9.39 9.39 -10.33
CA ARG A 40 8.31 10.23 -10.90
C ARG A 40 8.44 11.73 -10.59
N GLY A 41 9.18 12.11 -9.55
CA GLY A 41 9.50 13.52 -9.26
C GLY A 41 8.33 14.42 -8.85
N PHE A 42 7.34 13.92 -8.10
CA PHE A 42 6.18 14.70 -7.64
C PHE A 42 6.55 16.01 -6.93
N GLU A 43 7.60 15.99 -6.11
CA GLU A 43 8.10 17.18 -5.40
C GLU A 43 8.62 18.25 -6.36
N ILE A 44 9.28 17.84 -7.45
CA ILE A 44 9.76 18.73 -8.50
C ILE A 44 8.57 19.33 -9.26
N ILE A 45 7.58 18.49 -9.62
CA ILE A 45 6.36 18.90 -10.32
C ILE A 45 5.60 19.99 -9.54
N LEU A 46 5.55 19.86 -8.21
CA LEU A 46 4.84 20.78 -7.33
C LEU A 46 5.57 22.12 -7.08
N ARG A 47 6.84 22.26 -7.47
CA ARG A 47 7.56 23.55 -7.30
C ARG A 47 6.88 24.67 -8.09
N GLY A 48 6.64 25.79 -7.40
CA GLY A 48 6.02 26.99 -7.97
C GLY A 48 4.55 26.81 -8.38
N LYS A 49 3.90 25.70 -7.99
CA LYS A 49 2.46 25.49 -8.15
C LYS A 49 1.71 26.09 -6.97
N ASP A 50 0.42 26.31 -7.17
CA ASP A 50 -0.49 26.58 -6.06
C ASP A 50 -0.38 25.44 -5.03
N PRO A 51 -0.18 25.73 -3.72
CA PRO A 51 -0.10 24.70 -2.68
C PRO A 51 -1.29 23.74 -2.68
N GLN A 52 -2.50 24.20 -3.04
CA GLN A 52 -3.70 23.36 -3.14
C GLN A 52 -3.61 22.31 -4.25
N ALA A 53 -2.76 22.50 -5.27
CA ALA A 53 -2.49 21.48 -6.27
C ALA A 53 -1.95 20.18 -5.63
N GLY A 54 -1.33 20.28 -4.45
CA GLY A 54 -0.94 19.12 -3.65
C GLY A 54 -2.09 18.17 -3.33
N LEU A 55 -3.30 18.68 -3.07
CA LEU A 55 -4.49 17.87 -2.78
C LEU A 55 -4.89 16.99 -3.97
N ILE A 56 -4.58 17.41 -5.19
CA ILE A 56 -4.91 16.66 -6.40
C ILE A 56 -3.74 15.74 -6.77
N VAL A 57 -2.51 16.24 -6.66
CA VAL A 57 -1.32 15.60 -7.21
C VAL A 57 -0.76 14.54 -6.26
N THR A 58 -0.68 14.79 -4.95
CA THR A 58 -0.08 13.84 -4.01
C THR A 58 -0.84 12.51 -3.87
N PRO A 59 -2.19 12.42 -3.98
CA PRO A 59 -2.88 11.13 -3.94
C PRO A 59 -2.51 10.21 -5.10
N ARG A 60 -1.91 10.74 -6.18
CA ARG A 60 -1.42 9.96 -7.32
C ARG A 60 0.00 9.42 -7.11
N ILE A 61 0.62 9.73 -5.97
CA ILE A 61 1.88 9.08 -5.56
C ILE A 61 1.64 7.57 -5.39
N CYS A 62 0.54 7.13 -4.80
CA CYS A 62 0.26 5.69 -4.68
C CYS A 62 -1.23 5.40 -4.88
N GLY A 63 -1.55 4.37 -5.65
CA GLY A 63 -2.94 3.91 -5.87
C GLY A 63 -3.52 3.11 -4.70
N ILE A 64 -2.67 2.58 -3.80
CA ILE A 64 -3.10 1.77 -2.66
C ILE A 64 -3.33 2.65 -1.42
N CYS A 65 -2.43 3.60 -1.14
CA CYS A 65 -2.50 4.52 0.01
C CYS A 65 -2.73 5.98 -0.41
N GLY A 66 -3.49 6.20 -1.48
CA GLY A 66 -3.76 7.54 -2.02
C GLY A 66 -4.51 8.44 -1.03
N ALA A 67 -5.41 7.90 -0.20
CA ALA A 67 -6.08 8.70 0.83
C ALA A 67 -5.11 9.19 1.90
N SER A 68 -4.11 8.37 2.25
CA SER A 68 -3.05 8.73 3.20
C SER A 68 -2.25 9.94 2.71
N HIS A 69 -1.93 9.97 1.41
CA HIS A 69 -1.31 11.14 0.78
C HIS A 69 -2.25 12.36 0.74
N LEU A 70 -3.54 12.17 0.41
CA LEU A 70 -4.53 13.25 0.44
C LEU A 70 -4.66 13.87 1.84
N THR A 71 -4.76 13.02 2.86
CA THR A 71 -4.89 13.42 4.25
C THR A 71 -3.67 14.21 4.71
N SER A 72 -2.49 13.68 4.41
CA SER A 72 -1.23 14.35 4.75
C SER A 72 -1.09 15.71 4.06
N ALA A 73 -1.46 15.81 2.78
CA ALA A 73 -1.48 17.08 2.06
C ALA A 73 -2.48 18.06 2.68
N SER A 74 -3.69 17.60 3.03
CA SER A 74 -4.70 18.44 3.68
C SER A 74 -4.20 19.01 5.02
N TRP A 75 -3.60 18.17 5.86
CA TRP A 75 -3.06 18.60 7.16
C TRP A 75 -1.88 19.55 7.03
N ALA A 76 -1.00 19.32 6.05
CA ALA A 76 0.11 20.22 5.78
C ALA A 76 -0.39 21.62 5.41
N LEU A 77 -1.43 21.70 4.58
CA LEU A 77 -2.04 22.96 4.18
C LEU A 77 -2.82 23.64 5.33
N ASP A 78 -3.63 22.89 6.09
CA ASP A 78 -4.31 23.44 7.27
C ASP A 78 -3.31 24.03 8.27
N THR A 79 -2.17 23.34 8.45
CA THR A 79 -1.10 23.81 9.34
C THR A 79 -0.45 25.08 8.80
N ALA A 80 -0.14 25.12 7.50
CA ALA A 80 0.51 26.27 6.87
C ALA A 80 -0.38 27.53 6.88
N TRP A 81 -1.69 27.36 6.73
CA TRP A 81 -2.67 28.45 6.76
C TRP A 81 -3.29 28.70 8.12
N ASN A 82 -2.95 27.90 9.13
CA ASN A 82 -3.51 27.97 10.48
C ASN A 82 -5.06 27.88 10.47
N THR A 83 -5.59 27.00 9.63
CA THR A 83 -7.03 26.82 9.38
C THR A 83 -7.71 26.15 10.58
N THR A 84 -8.87 26.66 10.98
CA THR A 84 -9.74 25.96 11.95
C THR A 84 -10.66 25.00 11.21
N VAL A 85 -10.31 23.71 11.23
CA VAL A 85 -11.07 22.67 10.54
C VAL A 85 -12.37 22.35 11.31
N PRO A 86 -13.56 22.42 10.67
CA PRO A 86 -14.80 22.05 11.32
C PRO A 86 -14.80 20.59 11.78
N ARG A 87 -15.45 20.31 12.91
CA ARG A 87 -15.52 18.95 13.49
C ARG A 87 -15.98 17.88 12.48
N ASN A 88 -16.98 18.20 11.66
CA ASN A 88 -17.49 17.25 10.66
C ASN A 88 -16.46 16.94 9.56
N ALA A 89 -15.63 17.91 9.18
CA ALA A 89 -14.54 17.68 8.23
C ALA A 89 -13.46 16.77 8.85
N ILE A 90 -13.09 16.99 10.12
CA ILE A 90 -12.17 16.09 10.83
C ILE A 90 -12.72 14.65 10.85
N LEU A 91 -14.00 14.48 11.18
CA LEU A 91 -14.62 13.15 11.19
C LEU A 91 -14.63 12.49 9.81
N ALA A 92 -14.95 13.24 8.75
CA ALA A 92 -14.94 12.72 7.38
C ALA A 92 -13.52 12.34 6.90
N ARG A 93 -12.50 13.13 7.24
CA ARG A 93 -11.09 12.83 6.94
C ARG A 93 -10.61 11.58 7.70
N ASN A 94 -10.92 11.48 8.99
CA ASN A 94 -10.61 10.31 9.81
C ASN A 94 -11.29 9.04 9.30
N LEU A 95 -12.57 9.14 8.91
CA LEU A 95 -13.29 8.00 8.35
C LEU A 95 -12.64 7.51 7.06
N GLY A 96 -12.24 8.41 6.17
CA GLY A 96 -11.50 8.05 4.94
C GLY A 96 -10.22 7.28 5.24
N GLN A 97 -9.41 7.75 6.19
CA GLN A 97 -8.19 7.04 6.62
C GLN A 97 -8.47 5.66 7.22
N ILE A 98 -9.47 5.57 8.09
CA ILE A 98 -9.85 4.31 8.73
C ILE A 98 -10.26 3.28 7.69
N VAL A 99 -11.12 3.66 6.75
CA VAL A 99 -11.61 2.69 5.76
C VAL A 99 -10.54 2.32 4.72
N GLU A 100 -9.64 3.25 4.34
CA GLU A 100 -8.47 2.91 3.50
C GLU A 100 -7.55 1.89 4.21
N THR A 101 -7.35 2.04 5.52
CA THR A 101 -6.58 1.08 6.32
C THR A 101 -7.28 -0.27 6.37
N ILE A 102 -8.57 -0.29 6.69
CA ILE A 102 -9.36 -1.53 6.83
C ILE A 102 -9.43 -2.30 5.50
N GLN A 103 -9.55 -1.63 4.35
CA GLN A 103 -9.53 -2.33 3.06
C GLN A 103 -8.13 -2.83 2.68
N SER A 104 -7.07 -2.11 3.06
CA SER A 104 -5.69 -2.45 2.68
C SER A 104 -5.21 -3.73 3.36
N ILE A 105 -5.50 -3.91 4.65
CA ILE A 105 -5.07 -5.06 5.46
C ILE A 105 -5.40 -6.42 4.81
N PRO A 106 -6.67 -6.73 4.46
CA PRO A 106 -7.01 -8.02 3.88
C PRO A 106 -6.47 -8.18 2.46
N ARG A 107 -6.36 -7.11 1.65
CA ARG A 107 -5.72 -7.18 0.32
C ARG A 107 -4.24 -7.51 0.44
N TYR A 108 -3.54 -6.84 1.34
CA TYR A 108 -2.14 -7.12 1.65
C TYR A 108 -1.99 -8.55 2.13
N PHE A 109 -2.75 -8.97 3.14
CA PHE A 109 -2.57 -10.28 3.73
C PHE A 109 -2.93 -11.39 2.74
N TYR A 110 -4.14 -11.40 2.16
CA TYR A 110 -4.59 -12.51 1.32
C TYR A 110 -4.09 -12.43 -0.13
N GLY A 111 -4.00 -11.22 -0.68
CA GLY A 111 -3.62 -11.00 -2.08
C GLY A 111 -2.11 -10.92 -2.30
N LEU A 112 -1.34 -10.49 -1.29
CA LEU A 112 0.10 -10.29 -1.41
C LEU A 112 0.89 -11.25 -0.53
N PHE A 113 0.81 -11.14 0.80
CA PHE A 113 1.69 -11.82 1.74
C PHE A 113 1.43 -13.33 1.88
N ALA A 114 0.20 -13.74 2.19
CA ALA A 114 -0.11 -15.11 2.61
C ALA A 114 0.08 -16.15 1.51
N ILE A 115 0.11 -15.72 0.24
CA ILE A 115 0.44 -16.59 -0.89
C ILE A 115 1.84 -17.20 -0.74
N ASP A 116 2.80 -16.47 -0.14
CA ASP A 116 4.15 -17.00 0.10
C ASP A 116 4.15 -18.22 1.02
N LEU A 117 3.20 -18.28 1.96
CA LEU A 117 3.07 -19.40 2.90
C LEU A 117 2.74 -20.72 2.19
N THR A 118 2.26 -20.65 0.94
CA THR A 118 1.94 -21.82 0.10
C THR A 118 3.13 -22.34 -0.70
N ASN A 119 4.30 -21.71 -0.60
CA ASN A 119 5.49 -22.13 -1.32
C ASN A 119 5.94 -23.53 -0.91
N LYS A 120 6.24 -24.41 -1.87
CA LYS A 120 6.68 -25.80 -1.66
C LYS A 120 7.91 -25.93 -0.74
N LYS A 121 8.73 -24.88 -0.60
CA LYS A 121 9.85 -24.85 0.36
C LYS A 121 9.40 -25.03 1.81
N TYR A 122 8.14 -24.72 2.14
CA TYR A 122 7.59 -24.84 3.48
C TYR A 122 6.91 -26.19 3.76
N ARG A 123 7.00 -27.18 2.85
CA ARG A 123 6.34 -28.51 2.98
C ARG A 123 6.65 -29.27 4.27
N SER A 124 7.79 -29.04 4.89
CA SER A 124 8.15 -29.66 6.18
C SER A 124 7.45 -29.04 7.38
N SER A 125 6.82 -27.87 7.22
CA SER A 125 6.04 -27.22 8.28
C SER A 125 4.75 -27.96 8.53
N ARG A 126 4.41 -28.18 9.81
CA ARG A 126 3.10 -28.72 10.23
C ARG A 126 1.90 -27.88 9.78
N PHE A 127 2.13 -26.64 9.34
CA PHE A 127 1.09 -25.71 8.90
C PHE A 127 0.95 -25.64 7.38
N TYR A 128 1.81 -26.33 6.61
CA TYR A 128 1.86 -26.18 5.16
C TYR A 128 0.54 -26.53 4.47
N ASP A 129 -0.04 -27.69 4.77
CA ASP A 129 -1.30 -28.12 4.15
C ASP A 129 -2.45 -27.17 4.47
N GLU A 130 -2.48 -26.62 5.69
CA GLU A 130 -3.47 -25.63 6.10
C GLU A 130 -3.25 -24.28 5.40
N ALA A 131 -2.01 -23.84 5.24
CA ALA A 131 -1.67 -22.64 4.50
C ALA A 131 -2.07 -22.76 3.03
N VAL A 132 -1.77 -23.89 2.37
CA VAL A 132 -2.19 -24.18 1.00
C VAL A 132 -3.72 -24.17 0.90
N ARG A 133 -4.42 -24.85 1.83
CA ARG A 133 -5.89 -24.91 1.84
C ARG A 133 -6.55 -23.53 1.99
N ARG A 134 -5.94 -22.62 2.76
CA ARG A 134 -6.51 -21.29 3.02
C ARG A 134 -6.09 -20.22 2.03
N PHE A 135 -4.82 -20.15 1.69
CA PHE A 135 -4.20 -18.96 1.11
C PHE A 135 -3.71 -19.14 -0.33
N SER A 136 -3.89 -20.33 -0.93
CA SER A 136 -3.54 -20.52 -2.34
C SER A 136 -4.26 -19.50 -3.21
N ALA A 137 -3.52 -18.84 -4.11
CA ALA A 137 -4.09 -17.88 -5.02
C ALA A 137 -5.24 -18.52 -5.82
N TYR A 138 -6.38 -17.84 -5.85
CA TYR A 138 -7.63 -18.23 -6.55
C TYR A 138 -8.34 -19.51 -6.05
N THR A 139 -7.63 -20.45 -5.43
CA THR A 139 -8.18 -21.76 -5.02
C THR A 139 -8.29 -21.94 -3.51
N GLY A 140 -7.61 -21.10 -2.73
CA GLY A 140 -7.63 -21.15 -1.27
C GLY A 140 -8.96 -20.67 -0.71
N LYS A 141 -9.49 -21.40 0.29
CA LYS A 141 -10.81 -21.12 0.90
C LYS A 141 -10.94 -19.69 1.44
N SER A 142 -9.84 -19.08 1.89
CA SER A 142 -9.84 -17.74 2.48
C SER A 142 -9.37 -16.66 1.51
N TYR A 143 -8.76 -17.01 0.37
CA TYR A 143 -8.22 -16.05 -0.59
C TYR A 143 -9.30 -15.15 -1.17
N GLU A 144 -10.32 -15.75 -1.81
CA GLU A 144 -11.39 -15.00 -2.47
C GLU A 144 -12.18 -14.17 -1.45
N LEU A 145 -12.53 -14.76 -0.30
CA LEU A 145 -13.24 -14.05 0.76
C LEU A 145 -12.42 -12.84 1.27
N GLY A 146 -11.12 -13.02 1.49
CA GLY A 146 -10.23 -11.96 1.96
C GLY A 146 -10.09 -10.81 0.96
N VAL A 147 -9.98 -11.12 -0.33
CA VAL A 147 -9.88 -10.08 -1.36
C VAL A 147 -11.23 -9.39 -1.57
N THR A 148 -12.34 -10.14 -1.64
CA THR A 148 -13.67 -9.57 -1.92
C THR A 148 -14.22 -8.76 -0.76
N ILE A 149 -14.05 -9.20 0.51
CA ILE A 149 -14.54 -8.44 1.68
C ILE A 149 -13.91 -7.04 1.76
N SER A 150 -12.71 -6.87 1.20
CA SER A 150 -12.02 -5.59 1.15
C SER A 150 -12.73 -4.53 0.30
N SER A 151 -13.73 -4.89 -0.52
CA SER A 151 -14.52 -3.89 -1.26
C SER A 151 -15.49 -3.13 -0.34
N LYS A 152 -15.94 -3.72 0.76
CA LYS A 152 -16.97 -3.10 1.62
C LYS A 152 -16.52 -1.79 2.27
N PRO A 153 -15.30 -1.68 2.85
CA PRO A 153 -14.83 -0.40 3.36
C PRO A 153 -14.62 0.64 2.23
N VAL A 154 -14.31 0.17 1.01
CA VAL A 154 -14.18 1.03 -0.16
C VAL A 154 -15.52 1.67 -0.55
N GLU A 155 -16.64 0.96 -0.40
CA GLU A 155 -17.98 1.54 -0.61
C GLU A 155 -18.24 2.72 0.34
N ILE A 156 -17.86 2.59 1.61
CA ILE A 156 -17.94 3.70 2.58
C ILE A 156 -17.05 4.86 2.12
N TYR A 157 -15.82 4.56 1.68
CA TYR A 157 -14.92 5.59 1.15
C TYR A 157 -15.55 6.30 -0.05
N ALA A 158 -16.18 5.58 -0.97
CA ALA A 158 -16.82 6.16 -2.16
C ALA A 158 -18.03 7.04 -1.80
N LEU A 159 -18.79 6.71 -0.75
CA LEU A 159 -19.92 7.53 -0.31
C LEU A 159 -19.50 8.93 0.18
N PHE A 160 -18.39 9.03 0.91
CA PHE A 160 -17.91 10.30 1.46
C PHE A 160 -16.85 10.98 0.58
N GLY A 161 -16.02 10.18 -0.08
CA GLY A 161 -14.91 10.61 -0.93
C GLY A 161 -15.25 10.67 -2.42
N GLY A 162 -16.46 10.26 -2.83
CA GLY A 162 -16.88 10.19 -4.23
C GLY A 162 -16.31 8.97 -4.99
N GLN A 163 -15.03 8.64 -4.79
CA GLN A 163 -14.40 7.48 -5.42
C GLN A 163 -13.20 6.96 -4.61
N TRP A 164 -12.82 5.71 -4.87
CA TRP A 164 -11.52 5.17 -4.49
C TRP A 164 -11.06 4.21 -5.59
N PRO A 165 -9.77 4.25 -6.01
CA PRO A 165 -8.70 5.11 -5.51
C PRO A 165 -8.86 6.60 -5.92
N HIS A 166 -8.02 7.46 -5.34
CA HIS A 166 -7.86 8.87 -5.73
C HIS A 166 -9.08 9.79 -5.62
N SER A 167 -9.66 9.89 -4.42
CA SER A 167 -10.66 10.92 -4.11
C SER A 167 -10.09 12.34 -4.12
N SER A 168 -11.00 13.32 -4.15
CA SER A 168 -10.72 14.76 -4.12
C SER A 168 -11.60 15.52 -3.11
N TYR A 169 -12.10 14.85 -2.06
CA TYR A 169 -13.08 15.43 -1.12
C TYR A 169 -12.51 16.31 -0.01
N MET A 170 -11.17 16.45 0.08
CA MET A 170 -10.51 17.28 1.07
C MET A 170 -10.09 18.60 0.43
N GLU A 171 -10.66 19.70 0.90
CA GLU A 171 -10.36 21.06 0.46
C GLU A 171 -9.96 21.92 1.66
N ILE A 172 -9.37 23.09 1.38
CA ILE A 172 -8.97 24.10 2.36
C ILE A 172 -9.67 25.41 2.00
N ASN A 173 -10.36 26.00 2.97
CA ASN A 173 -11.01 27.30 2.85
C ASN A 173 -10.15 28.40 3.46
#